data_AF-A0A0S3U2W4-F1
#
_entry.id   AF-A0A0S3U2W4-F1
#
_cell.length_a   1.000
_cell.length_b   1.000
_cell.length_c   1.000
_cell.angle_alpha   90.00
_cell.angle_beta   90.00
_cell.angle_gamma   90.00
#
_symmetry.space_group_name_H-M   'P 1'
#
loop_
_entity.id
_entity.type
_entity.pdbx_description
1 polymer ?
#
loop_
_entity_poly.entity_id
_entity_poly.type
_entity_poly.pdbx_seq_one_letter_code
_entity_poly.pdbx_strand_id
1 'polypeptide(L)'
;MVQDNRKERSWFYWFTVPIYPYSERRTIRREVVKDSVWVFEQLQGIFYVVTPIRMTAVKLDAGGLLVYAPVAPTVECIRLLNEIVSIHGDVQYIILPTTSGLEHKAFVPPFARRFPNAQIYIAPDQWSYPVNLPLSWLGFPKDRTHLLDGRSIPFGNQFDYAKLGPIRLGLGPFEEIALFDRRSKTLLVTDSVLSVPEVAPEIIQIDPYPLLFHARENGLEKIEDTEENRRKGWQRVALFTFYFRPSGLDIADLIPSLREIRKAFDRSKKAFFGWYPFRWKVGWQRSFEALRKHQLIVAPILQRLILNREPQIVIDWAEKVSSWDFQRIIPCHLDAPIEADSQEFRAAFSFLEKNGTRTLPDEDFELLKEIEEGLIKTNVTPPPKEKL
;
A
#
# COMPACT_ATOMS: atom_id res chain seq x y z
N MET A 1 18.83 -11.76 -21.76
CA MET A 1 18.53 -12.63 -20.62
C MET A 1 19.21 -12.06 -19.39
N VAL A 2 18.49 -11.34 -18.52
CA VAL A 2 19.04 -10.95 -17.22
C VAL A 2 19.12 -12.22 -16.39
N GLN A 3 20.33 -12.65 -16.02
CA GLN A 3 20.54 -13.78 -15.13
C GLN A 3 19.67 -13.61 -13.88
N ASP A 4 18.84 -14.61 -13.58
CA ASP A 4 17.98 -14.66 -12.40
C ASP A 4 18.83 -14.85 -11.14
N ASN A 5 19.50 -13.78 -10.72
CA ASN A 5 20.43 -13.83 -9.61
C ASN A 5 19.67 -13.62 -8.30
N ARG A 6 19.27 -14.72 -7.66
CA ARG A 6 18.59 -14.74 -6.35
C ARG A 6 19.29 -13.87 -5.28
N LYS A 7 20.61 -13.69 -5.38
CA LYS A 7 21.37 -12.81 -4.47
C LYS A 7 21.00 -11.34 -4.65
N GLU A 8 20.68 -10.89 -5.87
CA GLU A 8 20.30 -9.51 -6.16
C GLU A 8 19.00 -9.12 -5.43
N ARG A 9 18.08 -10.07 -5.31
CA ARG A 9 16.73 -9.87 -4.74
C ARG A 9 16.63 -10.24 -3.26
N SER A 10 17.74 -10.67 -2.66
CA SER A 10 17.72 -11.17 -1.29
C SER A 10 17.37 -10.06 -0.30
N TRP A 11 16.38 -10.33 0.54
CA TRP A 11 15.96 -9.49 1.66
C TRP A 11 16.12 -10.26 2.98
N PHE A 12 17.20 -9.96 3.72
CA PHE A 12 17.54 -10.70 4.93
C PHE A 12 16.54 -10.49 6.09
N TYR A 13 16.05 -9.27 6.28
CA TYR A 13 15.18 -8.92 7.42
C TYR A 13 13.70 -9.28 7.20
N TRP A 14 13.39 -10.20 6.30
CA TRP A 14 12.00 -10.60 6.01
C TRP A 14 11.24 -11.10 7.25
N PHE A 15 11.94 -11.61 8.26
CA PHE A 15 11.33 -12.09 9.49
C PHE A 15 10.73 -10.98 10.37
N THR A 16 11.08 -9.71 10.17
CA THR A 16 10.52 -8.59 10.95
C THR A 16 9.09 -8.25 10.53
N VAL A 17 8.78 -8.43 9.24
CA VAL A 17 7.44 -8.32 8.66
C VAL A 17 7.28 -9.51 7.70
N PRO A 18 6.88 -10.70 8.21
CA PRO A 18 6.93 -11.97 7.47
C PRO A 18 5.76 -12.10 6.49
N ILE A 19 5.73 -11.22 5.50
CA ILE A 19 4.76 -11.19 4.42
C ILE A 19 5.43 -11.60 3.11
N TYR A 20 4.65 -12.20 2.21
CA TYR A 20 5.10 -12.56 0.85
C TYR A 20 5.72 -11.33 0.17
N PRO A 21 6.79 -11.45 -0.64
CA PRO A 21 7.52 -12.66 -1.03
C PRO A 21 8.66 -13.05 -0.06
N TYR A 22 8.57 -12.64 1.21
CA TYR A 22 9.53 -12.97 2.26
C TYR A 22 10.96 -12.55 1.90
N SER A 23 11.86 -13.50 1.72
CA SER A 23 13.30 -13.28 1.55
C SER A 23 13.71 -12.84 0.15
N GLU A 24 12.79 -12.76 -0.82
CA GLU A 24 13.12 -12.49 -2.22
C GLU A 24 12.21 -11.41 -2.81
N ARG A 25 12.71 -10.18 -2.87
CA ARG A 25 11.95 -9.02 -3.32
C ARG A 25 12.54 -8.48 -4.62
N ARG A 26 11.87 -8.81 -5.73
CA ARG A 26 12.12 -8.21 -7.03
C ARG A 26 11.70 -6.74 -7.03
N THR A 27 12.48 -5.91 -7.70
CA THR A 27 12.24 -4.48 -7.87
C THR A 27 12.10 -4.13 -9.35
N ILE A 28 11.00 -3.45 -9.72
CA ILE A 28 10.87 -2.77 -11.01
C ILE A 28 11.08 -1.28 -10.79
N ARG A 29 11.90 -0.64 -11.62
CA ARG A 29 11.99 0.82 -11.69
C ARG A 29 11.25 1.34 -12.92
N ARG A 30 10.42 2.35 -12.76
CA ARG A 30 9.81 3.12 -13.86
C ARG A 30 10.11 4.60 -13.70
N GLU A 31 10.42 5.27 -14.79
CA GLU A 31 10.48 6.73 -14.84
C GLU A 31 9.08 7.26 -15.14
N VAL A 32 8.56 8.08 -14.24
CA VAL A 32 7.20 8.62 -14.31
C VAL A 32 7.21 10.03 -14.88
N VAL A 33 8.21 10.83 -14.48
CA VAL A 33 8.47 12.14 -15.06
C VAL A 33 9.92 12.18 -15.46
N LYS A 34 10.14 12.45 -16.74
CA LYS A 34 11.46 12.43 -17.36
C LYS A 34 12.47 13.25 -16.54
N ASP A 35 13.61 12.63 -16.24
CA ASP A 35 14.75 13.19 -15.53
C ASP A 35 14.42 13.82 -14.16
N SER A 36 13.29 13.44 -13.54
CA SER A 36 12.85 14.05 -12.28
C SER A 36 12.10 13.15 -11.28
N VAL A 37 11.28 12.20 -11.73
CA VAL A 37 10.51 11.33 -10.82
C VAL A 37 10.57 9.88 -11.27
N TRP A 38 11.00 9.01 -10.36
CA TRP A 38 11.09 7.55 -10.58
C TRP A 38 10.38 6.80 -9.48
N VAL A 39 9.72 5.72 -9.83
CA VAL A 39 9.05 4.82 -8.89
C VAL A 39 9.73 3.46 -8.90
N PHE A 40 9.80 2.84 -7.72
CA PHE A 40 10.36 1.51 -7.53
C PHE A 40 9.33 0.63 -6.82
N GLU A 41 9.00 -0.50 -7.43
CA GLU A 41 7.92 -1.36 -6.98
C GLU A 41 8.44 -2.73 -6.58
N GLN A 42 7.93 -3.22 -5.46
CA GLN A 42 8.12 -4.59 -4.99
C GLN A 42 6.75 -5.21 -4.70
N LEU A 43 6.70 -6.52 -4.51
CA LEU A 43 5.48 -7.20 -4.06
C LEU A 43 5.40 -7.23 -2.53
N GLN A 44 4.16 -7.18 -2.04
CA GLN A 44 3.82 -7.59 -0.69
C GLN A 44 2.51 -8.38 -0.66
N GLY A 45 2.29 -9.22 0.35
CA GLY A 45 1.00 -9.86 0.53
C GLY A 45 0.92 -10.94 1.60
N ILE A 46 -0.29 -11.37 1.91
CA ILE A 46 -0.60 -12.44 2.87
C ILE A 46 -1.56 -13.42 2.17
N PHE A 47 -1.34 -14.73 2.32
CA PHE A 47 -2.15 -15.77 1.63
C PHE A 47 -2.30 -15.56 0.12
N TYR A 48 -1.24 -15.10 -0.54
CA TYR A 48 -1.23 -14.72 -1.96
C TYR A 48 -2.23 -13.62 -2.37
N VAL A 49 -2.85 -12.94 -1.41
CA VAL A 49 -3.49 -11.64 -1.63
C VAL A 49 -2.35 -10.63 -1.69
N VAL A 50 -1.91 -10.34 -2.93
CA VAL A 50 -0.71 -9.54 -3.20
C VAL A 50 -1.04 -8.19 -3.79
N THR A 51 -0.30 -7.17 -3.36
CA THR A 51 -0.33 -5.82 -3.91
C THR A 51 1.09 -5.32 -4.16
N PRO A 52 1.30 -4.41 -5.12
CA PRO A 52 2.58 -3.71 -5.22
C PRO A 52 2.75 -2.77 -4.02
N ILE A 53 3.96 -2.66 -3.49
CA ILE A 53 4.40 -1.59 -2.59
C ILE A 53 5.46 -0.75 -3.30
N ARG A 54 5.38 0.56 -3.18
CA ARG A 54 6.14 1.52 -3.98
C ARG A 54 6.91 2.51 -3.12
N MET A 55 8.13 2.81 -3.55
CA MET A 55 8.84 4.03 -3.16
C MET A 55 8.98 4.95 -4.36
N THR A 56 9.08 6.25 -4.11
CA THR A 56 9.28 7.27 -5.14
C THR A 56 10.58 8.02 -4.88
N ALA A 57 11.47 8.09 -5.87
CA ALA A 57 12.63 8.96 -5.86
C ALA A 57 12.31 10.22 -6.67
N VAL A 58 12.53 11.39 -6.07
CA VAL A 58 12.31 12.70 -6.69
C VAL A 58 13.61 13.48 -6.71
N LYS A 59 13.95 14.06 -7.85
CA LYS A 59 15.11 14.94 -8.02
C LYS A 59 14.90 16.26 -7.28
N LEU A 60 15.92 16.68 -6.53
CA LEU A 60 15.95 17.95 -5.82
C LEU A 60 16.53 19.07 -6.68
N ASP A 61 15.97 20.27 -6.61
CA ASP A 61 16.52 21.45 -7.27
C ASP A 61 17.89 21.87 -6.69
N ALA A 62 18.11 21.61 -5.40
CA ALA A 62 19.39 21.81 -4.73
C ALA A 62 20.45 20.72 -5.05
N GLY A 63 20.09 19.72 -5.87
CA GLY A 63 20.91 18.55 -6.17
C GLY A 63 20.63 17.36 -5.24
N GLY A 64 20.82 16.16 -5.77
CA GLY A 64 20.52 14.91 -5.10
C GLY A 64 19.05 14.49 -5.19
N LEU A 65 18.68 13.51 -4.37
CA LEU A 65 17.36 12.87 -4.41
C LEU A 65 16.64 12.92 -3.05
N LEU A 66 15.32 13.03 -3.07
CA LEU A 66 14.43 12.68 -1.98
C LEU A 66 13.78 11.33 -2.28
N VAL A 67 13.77 10.42 -1.31
CA VAL A 67 13.08 9.12 -1.40
C VAL A 67 11.88 9.13 -0.45
N TYR A 68 10.69 8.95 -1.01
CA TYR A 68 9.42 8.83 -0.28
C TYR A 68 9.00 7.36 -0.16
N ALA A 69 8.63 6.93 1.05
CA ALA A 69 8.18 5.58 1.39
C ALA A 69 9.10 4.43 0.92
N PRO A 70 10.37 4.36 1.36
CA PRO A 70 11.33 3.35 0.91
C PRO A 70 10.80 1.92 0.92
N VAL A 71 11.11 1.16 -0.15
CA VAL A 71 10.92 -0.30 -0.21
C VAL A 71 12.16 -1.04 0.27
N ALA A 72 12.13 -2.38 0.31
CA ALA A 72 13.26 -3.15 0.81
C ALA A 72 14.54 -2.85 -0.01
N PRO A 73 15.66 -2.45 0.62
CA PRO A 73 16.91 -2.10 -0.06
C PRO A 73 17.68 -3.35 -0.49
N THR A 74 17.08 -4.18 -1.33
CA THR A 74 17.77 -5.31 -1.98
C THR A 74 18.93 -4.79 -2.84
N VAL A 75 19.87 -5.67 -3.20
CA VAL A 75 21.00 -5.28 -4.06
C VAL A 75 20.47 -4.75 -5.40
N GLU A 76 19.43 -5.37 -5.96
CA GLU A 76 18.74 -4.94 -7.18
C GLU A 76 18.17 -3.53 -7.04
N CYS A 77 17.42 -3.26 -5.96
CA CYS A 77 16.82 -1.96 -5.68
C CYS A 77 17.89 -0.86 -5.57
N ILE A 78 18.94 -1.09 -4.78
CA ILE A 78 19.99 -0.11 -4.56
C ILE A 78 20.83 0.11 -5.83
N ARG A 79 21.10 -0.93 -6.62
CA ARG A 79 21.79 -0.78 -7.90
C ARG A 79 20.99 0.11 -8.86
N LEU A 80 19.68 -0.15 -9.00
CA LEU A 80 18.79 0.64 -9.86
C LEU A 80 18.68 2.10 -9.40
N LEU A 81 18.70 2.36 -8.09
CA LEU A 81 18.71 3.72 -7.53
C LEU A 81 20.07 4.40 -7.72
N ASN A 82 21.18 3.66 -7.59
CA ASN A 82 22.52 4.21 -7.76
C ASN A 82 22.79 4.66 -9.21
N GLU A 83 22.13 4.07 -10.20
CA GLU A 83 22.13 4.59 -11.58
C GLU A 83 21.60 6.04 -11.63
N ILE A 84 20.53 6.36 -10.90
CA ILE A 84 19.96 7.72 -10.81
C ILE A 84 20.90 8.62 -10.00
N VAL A 85 21.41 8.13 -8.87
CA VAL A 85 22.34 8.87 -8.00
C VAL A 85 23.60 9.28 -8.77
N SER A 86 24.12 8.43 -9.65
CA SER A 86 25.31 8.73 -10.44
C SER A 86 25.16 9.94 -11.37
N ILE A 87 23.93 10.32 -11.70
CA ILE A 87 23.59 11.43 -12.60
C ILE A 87 23.11 12.66 -11.81
N HIS A 88 22.27 12.45 -10.80
CA HIS A 88 21.54 13.54 -10.13
C HIS A 88 22.07 13.89 -8.73
N GLY A 89 23.00 13.11 -8.18
CA GLY A 89 23.56 13.28 -6.84
C GLY A 89 22.97 12.31 -5.81
N ASP A 90 23.59 12.26 -4.64
CA ASP A 90 23.25 11.30 -3.57
C ASP A 90 21.85 11.54 -2.99
N VAL A 91 21.29 10.53 -2.33
CA VAL A 91 20.03 10.65 -1.58
C VAL A 91 20.24 11.58 -0.39
N GLN A 92 19.56 12.73 -0.39
CA GLN A 92 19.63 13.74 0.66
C GLN A 92 18.57 13.52 1.73
N TYR A 93 17.37 13.08 1.33
CA TYR A 93 16.22 12.95 2.22
C TYR A 93 15.51 11.62 2.05
N ILE A 94 15.11 11.00 3.16
CA ILE A 94 14.30 9.79 3.20
C ILE A 94 13.06 10.07 4.04
N ILE A 95 11.87 9.85 3.47
CA ILE A 95 10.59 10.12 4.13
C ILE A 95 9.91 8.81 4.53
N LEU A 96 9.59 8.65 5.82
CA LEU A 96 8.58 7.70 6.30
C LEU A 96 7.24 8.44 6.43
N PRO A 97 6.34 8.30 5.46
CA PRO A 97 5.16 9.16 5.41
C PRO A 97 3.99 8.69 6.27
N THR A 98 4.07 7.54 6.94
CA THR A 98 2.94 7.01 7.71
C THR A 98 3.40 6.50 9.07
N THR A 99 2.51 6.56 10.05
CA THR A 99 2.72 5.92 11.37
C THR A 99 2.18 4.50 11.42
N SER A 100 1.26 4.20 10.48
CA SER A 100 0.60 2.91 10.27
C SER A 100 1.26 2.15 9.10
N GLY A 101 1.01 0.85 8.97
CA GLY A 101 1.66 0.02 7.94
C GLY A 101 3.11 -0.32 8.28
N LEU A 102 3.32 -1.48 8.92
CA LEU A 102 4.66 -1.98 9.23
C LEU A 102 5.51 -2.19 7.98
N GLU A 103 4.86 -2.48 6.85
CA GLU A 103 5.47 -2.60 5.53
C GLU A 103 6.14 -1.31 5.04
N HIS A 104 5.67 -0.12 5.39
CA HIS A 104 6.32 1.14 5.02
C HIS A 104 7.44 1.51 6.00
N LYS A 105 7.31 1.09 7.27
CA LYS A 105 8.25 1.42 8.35
C LYS A 105 9.48 0.53 8.35
N ALA A 106 9.31 -0.78 8.15
CA ALA A 106 10.36 -1.78 8.35
C ALA A 106 11.57 -1.62 7.40
N PHE A 107 11.36 -0.98 6.24
CA PHE A 107 12.43 -0.77 5.26
C PHE A 107 13.26 0.48 5.51
N VAL A 108 12.73 1.47 6.25
CA VAL A 108 13.39 2.78 6.40
C VAL A 108 14.75 2.67 7.08
N PRO A 109 14.92 1.99 8.23
CA PRO A 109 16.24 1.91 8.86
C PRO A 109 17.28 1.17 8.01
N PRO A 110 16.98 -0.03 7.44
CA PRO A 110 17.90 -0.69 6.52
C PRO A 110 18.23 0.15 5.28
N PHE A 111 17.26 0.88 4.73
CA PHE A 111 17.48 1.75 3.57
C PHE A 111 18.38 2.92 3.92
N ALA A 112 18.16 3.57 5.07
CA ALA A 112 19.00 4.65 5.56
C ALA A 112 20.45 4.24 5.84
N ARG A 113 20.74 2.96 6.09
CA ARG A 113 22.13 2.46 6.19
C ARG A 113 22.85 2.42 4.84
N ARG A 114 22.12 2.36 3.73
CA ARG A 114 22.71 2.41 2.38
C ARG A 114 23.07 3.84 1.96
N PHE A 115 22.43 4.83 2.57
CA PHE A 115 22.64 6.26 2.34
C PHE A 115 22.95 6.96 3.68
N PRO A 116 24.19 6.85 4.20
CA PRO A 116 24.53 7.27 5.56
C PRO A 116 24.43 8.79 5.78
N ASN A 117 24.53 9.59 4.71
CA ASN A 117 24.45 11.05 4.77
C ASN A 117 23.01 11.58 4.70
N ALA A 118 22.05 10.76 4.24
CA ALA A 118 20.67 11.16 4.08
C ALA A 118 20.03 11.51 5.43
N GLN A 119 19.26 12.60 5.47
CA GLN A 119 18.43 12.97 6.60
C GLN A 119 17.07 12.26 6.49
N ILE A 120 16.57 11.74 7.60
CA ILE A 120 15.33 10.97 7.65
C ILE A 120 14.25 11.87 8.25
N TYR A 121 13.11 11.96 7.58
CA TYR A 121 11.94 12.70 8.04
C TYR A 121 10.78 11.72 8.18
N ILE A 122 10.08 11.77 9.30
CA ILE A 122 9.05 10.80 9.64
C ILE A 122 7.74 11.50 10.03
N ALA A 123 6.60 10.85 9.76
CA ALA A 123 5.33 11.23 10.36
C ALA A 123 5.48 11.26 11.89
N PRO A 124 5.08 12.34 12.61
CA PRO A 124 5.46 12.59 13.99
C PRO A 124 5.09 11.50 15.00
N ASP A 125 3.88 10.95 14.92
CA ASP A 125 3.31 10.12 15.97
C ASP A 125 3.65 8.63 15.78
N GLN A 126 4.92 8.33 15.50
CA GLN A 126 5.40 6.95 15.33
C GLN A 126 5.21 6.13 16.61
N TRP A 127 4.81 4.88 16.42
CA TRP A 127 4.60 3.93 17.51
C TRP A 127 5.00 2.51 17.12
N SER A 128 5.10 1.64 18.12
CA SER A 128 5.25 0.20 17.96
C SER A 128 4.38 -0.58 18.94
N TYR A 129 4.14 -1.85 18.61
CA TYR A 129 3.34 -2.80 19.37
C TYR A 129 4.17 -4.07 19.64
N PRO A 130 3.99 -4.78 20.78
CA PRO A 130 3.07 -4.50 21.88
C PRO A 130 3.52 -3.40 22.84
N VAL A 131 4.78 -2.99 22.75
CA VAL A 131 5.36 -1.91 23.55
C VAL A 131 5.79 -0.79 22.62
N ASN A 132 5.51 0.45 23.02
CA ASN A 132 5.96 1.62 22.27
C ASN A 132 7.46 1.87 22.54
N LEU A 133 8.31 1.35 21.65
CA LEU A 133 9.76 1.38 21.78
C LEU A 133 10.32 2.68 21.18
N PRO A 134 11.42 3.20 21.73
CA PRO A 134 12.14 4.31 21.10
C PRO A 134 12.55 3.95 19.67
N LEU A 135 12.37 4.86 18.71
CA LEU A 135 12.72 4.66 17.30
C LEU A 135 14.17 4.19 17.09
N SER A 136 15.10 4.64 17.94
CA SER A 136 16.49 4.19 17.90
C SER A 136 16.67 2.68 18.15
N TRP A 137 15.79 2.06 18.93
CA TRP A 137 15.78 0.62 19.16
C TRP A 137 15.18 -0.12 17.96
N LEU A 138 14.32 0.55 17.19
CA LEU A 138 13.83 0.09 15.89
C LEU A 138 14.84 0.35 14.76
N GLY A 139 16.03 0.86 15.07
CA GLY A 139 17.14 1.06 14.15
C GLY A 139 17.23 2.44 13.50
N PHE A 140 16.32 3.37 13.81
CA PHE A 140 16.40 4.74 13.28
C PHE A 140 17.60 5.49 13.89
N PRO A 141 18.47 6.12 13.08
CA PRO A 141 19.62 6.86 13.56
C PRO A 141 19.19 8.18 14.23
N LYS A 142 19.44 8.31 15.54
CA LYS A 142 18.97 9.44 16.36
C LYS A 142 19.36 10.80 15.79
N ASP A 143 20.62 10.96 15.40
CA ASP A 143 21.19 12.26 15.04
C ASP A 143 20.73 12.80 13.68
N ARG A 144 20.00 11.99 12.90
CA ARG A 144 19.51 12.36 11.56
C ARG A 144 18.08 11.92 11.30
N THR A 145 17.28 11.70 12.35
CA THR A 145 15.84 11.42 12.24
C THR A 145 15.05 12.61 12.80
N HIS A 146 14.21 13.20 11.97
CA HIS A 146 13.48 14.44 12.21
C HIS A 146 11.97 14.22 12.04
N LEU A 147 11.16 14.98 12.77
CA LEU A 147 9.69 14.89 12.67
C LEU A 147 9.17 15.87 11.62
N LEU A 148 8.12 15.47 10.89
CA LEU A 148 7.34 16.35 10.01
C LEU A 148 6.16 16.94 10.79
N ASP A 149 6.46 17.84 11.73
CA ASP A 149 5.55 18.38 12.75
C ASP A 149 4.99 19.77 12.42
N GLY A 150 5.06 20.21 11.15
CA GLY A 150 4.60 21.53 10.73
C GLY A 150 5.70 22.60 10.70
N ARG A 151 6.93 22.27 11.11
CA ARG A 151 8.09 23.17 10.99
C ARG A 151 8.60 23.28 9.56
N SER A 152 9.41 24.32 9.32
CA SER A 152 10.13 24.49 8.06
C SER A 152 11.05 23.30 7.81
N ILE A 153 10.94 22.74 6.61
CA ILE A 153 11.76 21.62 6.11
C ILE A 153 12.80 22.16 5.10
N PRO A 154 14.00 21.56 5.02
CA PRO A 154 15.07 22.07 4.16
C PRO A 154 14.76 21.93 2.66
N PHE A 155 13.80 21.06 2.30
CA PHE A 155 13.29 20.91 0.93
C PHE A 155 11.97 21.68 0.69
N GLY A 156 11.57 22.57 1.60
CA GLY A 156 10.32 23.34 1.51
C GLY A 156 10.26 24.32 0.32
N ASN A 157 11.39 24.67 -0.29
CA ASN A 157 11.44 25.49 -1.51
C ASN A 157 10.91 24.77 -2.76
N GLN A 158 10.90 23.43 -2.75
CA GLN A 158 10.37 22.62 -3.85
C GLN A 158 9.04 21.93 -3.50
N PHE A 159 8.86 21.56 -2.22
CA PHE A 159 7.72 20.75 -1.79
C PHE A 159 6.76 21.48 -0.86
N ASP A 160 5.48 21.17 -0.98
CA ASP A 160 4.48 21.38 0.08
C ASP A 160 4.18 20.03 0.75
N TYR A 161 3.80 20.04 2.02
CA TYR A 161 3.34 18.83 2.70
C TYR A 161 2.15 19.10 3.62
N ALA A 162 1.37 18.05 3.88
CA ALA A 162 0.22 18.09 4.78
C ALA A 162 0.11 16.78 5.54
N LYS A 163 -0.07 16.88 6.86
CA LYS A 163 -0.25 15.73 7.75
C LYS A 163 -1.74 15.43 7.92
N LEU A 164 -2.14 14.21 7.58
CA LEU A 164 -3.40 13.60 7.98
C LEU A 164 -3.24 13.01 9.38
N GLY A 165 -4.15 13.33 10.28
CA GLY A 165 -4.15 12.80 11.64
C GLY A 165 -3.42 13.68 12.67
N PRO A 166 -3.22 13.17 13.90
CA PRO A 166 -3.41 11.77 14.29
C PRO A 166 -4.87 11.36 14.40
N ILE A 167 -5.22 10.28 13.70
CA ILE A 167 -6.50 9.58 13.87
C ILE A 167 -6.31 8.53 14.96
N ARG A 168 -7.03 8.66 16.08
CA ARG A 168 -6.85 7.79 17.25
C ARG A 168 -7.60 6.47 17.05
N LEU A 169 -6.85 5.36 16.91
CA LEU A 169 -7.42 4.01 16.75
C LEU A 169 -7.28 3.15 18.01
N GLY A 170 -6.96 3.72 19.16
CA GLY A 170 -6.73 3.00 20.42
C GLY A 170 -5.28 2.50 20.56
N LEU A 171 -4.92 1.37 19.93
CA LEU A 171 -3.57 0.78 20.06
C LEU A 171 -2.44 1.70 19.57
N GLY A 172 -2.74 2.54 18.58
CA GLY A 172 -1.85 3.58 18.09
C GLY A 172 -2.57 4.47 17.08
N PRO A 173 -2.00 5.64 16.76
CA PRO A 173 -2.58 6.54 15.78
C PRO A 173 -2.35 6.06 14.35
N PHE A 174 -3.24 6.46 13.46
CA PHE A 174 -3.01 6.51 12.02
C PHE A 174 -2.64 7.94 11.63
N GLU A 175 -1.59 8.09 10.85
CA GLU A 175 -1.17 9.33 10.20
C GLU A 175 -0.65 9.06 8.81
N GLU A 176 -0.78 10.04 7.93
CA GLU A 176 -0.18 10.05 6.61
C GLU A 176 0.37 11.45 6.27
N ILE A 177 1.51 11.51 5.59
CA ILE A 177 2.09 12.73 5.04
C ILE A 177 1.89 12.72 3.53
N ALA A 178 1.03 13.61 3.05
CA ALA A 178 1.02 13.97 1.64
C ALA A 178 2.20 14.91 1.35
N LEU A 179 2.92 14.67 0.26
CA LEU A 179 4.03 15.50 -0.20
C LEU A 179 3.81 15.88 -1.66
N PHE A 180 3.74 17.18 -1.95
CA PHE A 180 3.50 17.71 -3.28
C PHE A 180 4.79 18.32 -3.85
N ASP A 181 5.29 17.76 -4.95
CA ASP A 181 6.37 18.36 -5.74
C ASP A 181 5.81 19.38 -6.73
N ARG A 182 6.00 20.67 -6.43
CA ARG A 182 5.45 21.77 -7.26
C ARG A 182 5.96 21.74 -8.69
N ARG A 183 7.20 21.26 -8.89
CA ARG A 183 7.88 21.27 -10.19
C ARG A 183 7.30 20.23 -11.14
N SER A 184 7.20 18.98 -10.70
CA SER A 184 6.66 17.90 -11.54
C SER A 184 5.13 17.81 -11.51
N LYS A 185 4.48 18.65 -10.70
CA LYS A 185 3.03 18.65 -10.47
C LYS A 185 2.53 17.30 -9.95
N THR A 186 3.35 16.65 -9.12
CA THR A 186 3.12 15.29 -8.63
C THR A 186 2.84 15.31 -7.13
N LEU A 187 1.67 14.80 -6.75
CA LEU A 187 1.30 14.50 -5.37
C LEU A 187 1.75 13.07 -5.00
N LEU A 188 2.49 12.95 -3.91
CA LEU A 188 2.85 11.67 -3.29
C LEU A 188 1.98 11.45 -2.07
N VAL A 189 1.34 10.29 -2.03
CA VAL A 189 0.48 9.83 -0.92
C VAL A 189 0.84 8.39 -0.59
N THR A 190 0.48 7.94 0.60
CA THR A 190 0.72 6.56 1.02
C THR A 190 -0.48 5.71 0.65
N ASP A 191 -1.48 5.63 1.53
CA ASP A 191 -2.60 4.69 1.42
C ASP A 191 -3.95 5.40 1.32
N SER A 192 -3.98 6.71 1.57
CA SER A 192 -5.19 7.53 1.63
C SER A 192 -6.07 7.43 0.39
N VAL A 193 -5.46 7.39 -0.80
CA VAL A 193 -6.16 7.21 -2.08
C VAL A 193 -5.43 6.22 -2.97
N LEU A 194 -6.19 5.49 -3.77
CA LEU A 194 -5.72 4.40 -4.62
C LEU A 194 -6.51 4.35 -5.92
N SER A 195 -5.95 3.68 -6.92
CA SER A 195 -6.65 3.31 -8.16
C SER A 195 -6.50 1.82 -8.44
N VAL A 196 -7.58 1.16 -8.84
CA VAL A 196 -7.62 -0.28 -9.09
C VAL A 196 -7.60 -0.52 -10.60
N PRO A 197 -6.47 -0.99 -11.17
CA PRO A 197 -6.38 -1.21 -12.61
C PRO A 197 -7.22 -2.44 -13.03
N GLU A 198 -7.62 -2.48 -14.30
CA GLU A 198 -8.35 -3.62 -14.88
C GLU A 198 -7.51 -4.90 -14.91
N VAL A 199 -6.23 -4.73 -15.17
CA VAL A 199 -5.23 -5.81 -15.25
C VAL A 199 -4.26 -5.66 -14.09
N ALA A 200 -3.68 -6.78 -13.64
CA ALA A 200 -2.71 -6.76 -12.56
C ALA A 200 -1.51 -5.86 -12.89
N PRO A 201 -1.04 -5.05 -11.94
CA PRO A 201 0.23 -4.33 -12.05
C PRO A 201 1.39 -5.23 -12.50
N GLU A 202 2.31 -4.68 -13.29
CA GLU A 202 3.41 -5.43 -13.94
C GLU A 202 4.18 -6.31 -12.97
N ILE A 203 4.52 -5.81 -11.78
CA ILE A 203 5.27 -6.56 -10.78
C ILE A 203 4.57 -7.86 -10.35
N ILE A 204 3.24 -7.89 -10.33
CA ILE A 204 2.46 -9.10 -10.00
C ILE A 204 2.46 -10.07 -11.19
N GLN A 205 2.54 -9.57 -12.43
CA GLN A 205 2.53 -10.42 -13.62
C GLN A 205 3.84 -11.16 -13.86
N ILE A 206 4.95 -10.73 -13.24
CA ILE A 206 6.28 -11.37 -13.40
C ILE A 206 6.31 -12.79 -12.80
N ASP A 207 5.75 -12.96 -11.60
CA ASP A 207 5.48 -14.28 -11.00
C ASP A 207 3.96 -14.37 -10.76
N PRO A 208 3.19 -14.88 -11.75
CA PRO A 208 1.74 -14.82 -11.72
C PRO A 208 1.12 -15.83 -10.75
N TYR A 209 1.92 -16.66 -10.06
CA TYR A 209 1.39 -17.72 -9.19
C TYR A 209 0.32 -17.23 -8.20
N PRO A 210 0.46 -16.08 -7.52
CA PRO A 210 -0.59 -15.55 -6.66
C PRO A 210 -1.92 -15.30 -7.39
N LEU A 211 -1.87 -14.77 -8.62
CA LEU A 211 -3.06 -14.57 -9.44
C LEU A 211 -3.69 -15.92 -9.79
N LEU A 212 -2.89 -16.85 -10.30
CA LEU A 212 -3.38 -18.16 -10.72
C LEU A 212 -3.92 -18.99 -9.56
N PHE A 213 -3.35 -18.84 -8.36
CA PHE A 213 -3.84 -19.46 -7.14
C PHE A 213 -5.28 -19.03 -6.84
N HIS A 214 -5.56 -17.73 -6.93
CA HIS A 214 -6.87 -17.11 -6.65
C HIS A 214 -7.86 -17.21 -7.82
N ALA A 215 -7.40 -17.55 -9.04
CA ALA A 215 -8.26 -17.76 -10.20
C ALA A 215 -9.12 -19.04 -10.11
N ARG A 216 -8.73 -19.99 -9.25
CA ARG A 216 -9.40 -21.29 -9.08
C ARG A 216 -10.77 -21.17 -8.43
N GLU A 217 -11.71 -22.03 -8.81
CA GLU A 217 -13.00 -22.16 -8.12
C GLU A 217 -12.92 -23.05 -6.88
N ASN A 218 -12.01 -24.01 -6.85
CA ASN A 218 -11.82 -24.94 -5.74
C ASN A 218 -10.41 -25.55 -5.73
N GLY A 219 -10.10 -26.36 -4.70
CA GLY A 219 -8.77 -26.97 -4.52
C GLY A 219 -8.43 -28.11 -5.48
N LEU A 220 -9.39 -28.59 -6.29
CA LEU A 220 -9.19 -29.68 -7.25
C LEU A 220 -8.74 -29.17 -8.62
N GLU A 221 -8.96 -27.89 -8.92
CA GLU A 221 -8.58 -27.30 -10.20
C GLU A 221 -7.07 -27.19 -10.37
N LYS A 222 -6.61 -27.55 -11.56
CA LYS A 222 -5.23 -27.36 -11.99
C LYS A 222 -4.98 -25.87 -12.23
N ILE A 223 -3.80 -25.41 -11.85
CA ILE A 223 -3.33 -24.06 -12.19
C ILE A 223 -2.92 -24.03 -13.66
N GLU A 224 -3.56 -23.16 -14.44
CA GLU A 224 -3.25 -22.91 -15.85
C GLU A 224 -2.97 -21.43 -16.05
N ASP A 225 -1.80 -21.13 -16.64
CA ASP A 225 -1.37 -19.76 -16.90
C ASP A 225 -1.95 -19.24 -18.22
N THR A 226 -3.12 -18.62 -18.12
CA THR A 226 -3.80 -17.95 -19.24
C THR A 226 -4.07 -16.49 -18.88
N GLU A 227 -4.22 -15.61 -19.88
CA GLU A 227 -4.57 -14.20 -19.64
C GLU A 227 -5.89 -14.05 -18.88
N GLU A 228 -6.87 -14.91 -19.20
CA GLU A 228 -8.16 -14.98 -18.51
C GLU A 228 -7.97 -15.32 -17.03
N ASN A 229 -7.18 -16.35 -16.71
CA ASN A 229 -6.93 -16.74 -15.32
C ASN A 229 -6.12 -15.68 -14.56
N ARG A 230 -5.14 -15.04 -15.19
CA ARG A 230 -4.43 -13.91 -14.58
C ARG A 230 -5.38 -12.77 -14.23
N ARG A 231 -6.26 -12.39 -15.17
CA ARG A 231 -7.26 -11.33 -14.95
C ARG A 231 -8.26 -11.72 -13.86
N LYS A 232 -8.82 -12.93 -13.92
CA LYS A 232 -9.74 -13.46 -12.91
C LYS A 232 -9.12 -13.48 -11.52
N GLY A 233 -7.89 -13.99 -11.41
CA GLY A 233 -7.11 -13.99 -10.19
C GLY A 233 -6.86 -12.60 -9.64
N TRP A 234 -6.53 -11.65 -10.52
CA TRP A 234 -6.33 -10.25 -10.15
C TRP A 234 -7.57 -9.62 -9.55
N GLN A 235 -8.72 -9.75 -10.22
CA GLN A 235 -9.97 -9.18 -9.74
C GLN A 235 -10.32 -9.69 -8.33
N ARG A 236 -10.11 -10.99 -8.10
CA ARG A 236 -10.32 -11.64 -6.81
C ARG A 236 -9.32 -11.16 -5.74
N VAL A 237 -8.04 -11.05 -6.09
CA VAL A 237 -7.00 -10.51 -5.20
C VAL A 237 -7.31 -9.06 -4.82
N ALA A 238 -7.77 -8.22 -5.76
CA ALA A 238 -8.20 -6.86 -5.48
C ALA A 238 -9.36 -6.85 -4.48
N LEU A 239 -10.41 -7.63 -4.71
CA LEU A 239 -11.54 -7.71 -3.78
C LEU A 239 -11.14 -8.20 -2.37
N PHE A 240 -10.26 -9.20 -2.28
CA PHE A 240 -9.68 -9.63 -1.01
C PHE A 240 -8.93 -8.50 -0.31
N THR A 241 -8.10 -7.76 -1.05
CA THR A 241 -7.29 -6.67 -0.53
C THR A 241 -8.16 -5.59 0.12
N PHE A 242 -9.31 -5.27 -0.48
CA PHE A 242 -10.13 -4.14 -0.07
C PHE A 242 -11.26 -4.48 0.90
N TYR A 243 -11.74 -5.73 0.91
CA TYR A 243 -12.89 -6.13 1.74
C TYR A 243 -12.59 -7.26 2.73
N PHE A 244 -11.44 -7.95 2.60
CA PHE A 244 -11.11 -9.26 3.19
C PHE A 244 -12.07 -10.39 2.77
N ARG A 245 -13.38 -10.14 2.80
CA ARG A 245 -14.44 -11.01 2.27
C ARG A 245 -15.54 -10.13 1.66
N PRO A 246 -15.55 -9.91 0.32
CA PRO A 246 -16.68 -9.27 -0.36
C PRO A 246 -17.93 -10.16 -0.31
N SER A 247 -19.11 -9.61 -0.63
CA SER A 247 -20.40 -10.34 -0.59
C SER A 247 -20.42 -11.54 -1.54
N GLY A 248 -19.66 -11.43 -2.64
CA GLY A 248 -19.46 -12.47 -3.64
C GLY A 248 -18.52 -13.61 -3.23
N LEU A 249 -17.94 -13.59 -2.01
CA LEU A 249 -17.05 -14.63 -1.51
C LEU A 249 -17.66 -15.35 -0.30
N ASP A 250 -17.82 -16.65 -0.42
CA ASP A 250 -18.03 -17.56 0.70
C ASP A 250 -16.72 -18.24 1.09
N ILE A 251 -16.57 -18.52 2.38
CA ILE A 251 -15.52 -19.37 2.91
C ILE A 251 -16.15 -20.74 3.16
N ALA A 252 -15.66 -21.76 2.46
CA ALA A 252 -16.12 -23.13 2.66
C ALA A 252 -15.88 -23.58 4.11
N ASP A 253 -16.82 -24.34 4.66
CA ASP A 253 -16.66 -24.95 5.98
C ASP A 253 -15.32 -25.71 6.08
N LEU A 254 -14.69 -25.62 7.26
CA LEU A 254 -13.36 -26.20 7.50
C LEU A 254 -13.33 -27.71 7.18
N ILE A 255 -14.40 -28.43 7.51
CA ILE A 255 -14.46 -29.90 7.35
C ILE A 255 -14.55 -30.32 5.86
N PRO A 256 -15.45 -29.78 5.02
CA PRO A 256 -15.44 -29.98 3.57
C PRO A 256 -14.10 -29.63 2.91
N SER A 257 -13.50 -28.49 3.26
CA SER A 257 -12.22 -28.06 2.65
C SER A 257 -11.06 -29.03 2.95
N LEU A 258 -11.06 -29.68 4.12
CA LEU A 258 -10.08 -30.70 4.48
C LEU A 258 -10.27 -32.04 3.72
N ARG A 259 -11.50 -32.39 3.31
CA ARG A 259 -11.74 -33.60 2.49
C ARG A 259 -11.21 -33.44 1.07
N GLU A 260 -11.29 -32.23 0.52
CA GLU A 260 -10.77 -31.91 -0.82
C GLU A 260 -9.24 -31.97 -0.88
N ILE A 261 -8.53 -31.71 0.22
CA ILE A 261 -7.06 -31.81 0.29
C ILE A 261 -6.54 -33.17 -0.19
N ARG A 262 -7.24 -34.27 0.13
CA ARG A 262 -6.84 -35.61 -0.30
C ARG A 262 -6.92 -35.81 -1.81
N LYS A 263 -7.77 -35.03 -2.48
CA LYS A 263 -8.01 -35.07 -3.92
C LYS A 263 -7.35 -33.90 -4.68
N ALA A 264 -6.67 -32.99 -3.96
CA ALA A 264 -6.04 -31.83 -4.54
C ALA A 264 -4.89 -32.23 -5.47
N PHE A 265 -4.80 -31.56 -6.62
CA PHE A 265 -3.80 -31.83 -7.65
C PHE A 265 -2.37 -31.50 -7.16
N ASP A 266 -2.21 -30.38 -6.44
CA ASP A 266 -0.94 -29.94 -5.85
C ASP A 266 -1.08 -29.85 -4.33
N ARG A 267 -0.22 -30.58 -3.61
CA ARG A 267 -0.14 -30.61 -2.15
C ARG A 267 1.21 -30.11 -1.62
N SER A 268 1.94 -29.36 -2.44
CA SER A 268 3.17 -28.69 -2.04
C SER A 268 2.93 -27.66 -0.94
N LYS A 269 4.00 -27.25 -0.25
CA LYS A 269 3.95 -26.13 0.70
C LYS A 269 3.46 -24.84 0.03
N LYS A 270 3.83 -24.62 -1.25
CA LYS A 270 3.44 -23.47 -2.07
C LYS A 270 1.92 -23.46 -2.31
N ALA A 271 1.31 -24.63 -2.50
CA ALA A 271 -0.15 -24.76 -2.64
C ALA A 271 -0.89 -24.92 -1.29
N PHE A 272 -0.28 -24.52 -0.17
CA PHE A 272 -0.82 -24.73 1.19
C PHE A 272 -1.31 -26.17 1.44
N PHE A 273 -0.51 -27.14 0.99
CA PHE A 273 -0.82 -28.57 1.10
C PHE A 273 -2.13 -29.00 0.42
N GLY A 274 -2.60 -28.23 -0.55
CA GLY A 274 -3.84 -28.46 -1.30
C GLY A 274 -5.07 -27.81 -0.66
N TRP A 275 -4.89 -27.03 0.40
CA TRP A 275 -6.00 -26.33 1.04
C TRP A 275 -6.39 -25.08 0.24
N TYR A 276 -7.67 -24.99 -0.11
CA TYR A 276 -8.26 -23.85 -0.82
C TYR A 276 -9.71 -23.63 -0.38
N PRO A 277 -9.95 -22.73 0.60
CA PRO A 277 -11.25 -22.58 1.24
C PRO A 277 -12.18 -21.60 0.53
N PHE A 278 -11.79 -21.01 -0.59
CA PHE A 278 -12.55 -19.92 -1.23
C PHE A 278 -13.61 -20.45 -2.19
N ARG A 279 -14.82 -19.87 -2.14
CA ARG A 279 -15.93 -20.16 -3.06
C ARG A 279 -16.55 -18.85 -3.53
N TRP A 280 -16.49 -18.60 -4.84
CA TRP A 280 -16.98 -17.35 -5.42
C TRP A 280 -18.39 -17.54 -5.98
N LYS A 281 -19.33 -16.69 -5.57
CA LYS A 281 -20.73 -16.69 -6.04
C LYS A 281 -20.82 -16.17 -7.45
N VAL A 282 -21.78 -16.68 -8.22
CA VAL A 282 -22.11 -16.11 -9.54
C VAL A 282 -22.37 -14.60 -9.40
N GLY A 283 -21.73 -13.78 -10.24
CA GLY A 283 -21.90 -12.33 -10.25
C GLY A 283 -20.92 -11.54 -9.37
N TRP A 284 -19.94 -12.20 -8.73
CA TRP A 284 -18.89 -11.54 -7.93
C TRP A 284 -18.11 -10.44 -8.68
N GLN A 285 -18.06 -10.52 -10.02
CA GLN A 285 -17.41 -9.53 -10.88
C GLN A 285 -18.02 -8.13 -10.72
N ARG A 286 -19.31 -8.01 -10.35
CA ARG A 286 -19.98 -6.72 -10.12
C ARG A 286 -19.31 -5.92 -8.99
N SER A 287 -18.85 -6.59 -7.94
CA SER A 287 -18.09 -5.95 -6.86
C SER A 287 -16.77 -5.39 -7.38
N PHE A 288 -16.08 -6.12 -8.26
CA PHE A 288 -14.83 -5.64 -8.85
C PHE A 288 -15.08 -4.44 -9.78
N GLU A 289 -16.09 -4.53 -10.64
CA GLU A 289 -16.51 -3.45 -11.54
C GLU A 289 -16.87 -2.18 -10.76
N ALA A 290 -17.62 -2.31 -9.66
CA ALA A 290 -17.96 -1.19 -8.79
C ALA A 290 -16.72 -0.58 -8.11
N LEU A 291 -15.80 -1.42 -7.63
CA LEU A 291 -14.55 -0.99 -7.00
C LEU A 291 -13.64 -0.21 -7.95
N ARG A 292 -13.50 -0.65 -9.21
CA ARG A 292 -12.66 0.03 -10.21
C ARG A 292 -13.37 1.15 -10.99
N LYS A 293 -14.67 1.35 -10.79
CA LYS A 293 -15.49 2.29 -11.56
C LYS A 293 -14.95 3.71 -11.49
N HIS A 294 -14.42 4.08 -10.34
CA HIS A 294 -13.83 5.39 -10.09
C HIS A 294 -12.32 5.31 -10.26
N GLN A 295 -11.75 6.33 -10.91
CA GLN A 295 -10.32 6.42 -11.13
C GLN A 295 -9.54 6.55 -9.81
N LEU A 296 -10.14 7.22 -8.82
CA LEU A 296 -9.56 7.41 -7.50
C LEU A 296 -10.57 7.00 -6.42
N ILE A 297 -10.13 6.17 -5.47
CA ILE A 297 -10.93 5.73 -4.33
C ILE A 297 -10.13 5.82 -3.04
N VAL A 298 -10.81 6.06 -1.93
CA VAL A 298 -10.30 5.68 -0.60
C VAL A 298 -10.62 4.20 -0.38
N ALA A 299 -9.65 3.40 0.07
CA ALA A 299 -9.88 1.97 0.29
C ALA A 299 -11.06 1.71 1.26
N PRO A 300 -11.98 0.76 0.99
CA PRO A 300 -13.09 0.43 1.89
C PRO A 300 -12.68 0.14 3.33
N ILE A 301 -11.56 -0.56 3.53
CA ILE A 301 -10.97 -0.78 4.86
C ILE A 301 -10.65 0.55 5.56
N LEU A 302 -10.05 1.52 4.86
CA LEU A 302 -9.76 2.84 5.43
C LEU A 302 -11.05 3.62 5.69
N GLN A 303 -12.01 3.60 4.76
CA GLN A 303 -13.30 4.26 4.93
C GLN A 303 -14.02 3.79 6.19
N ARG A 304 -14.02 2.47 6.42
CA ARG A 304 -14.81 1.83 7.47
C ARG A 304 -14.08 1.67 8.79
N LEU A 305 -12.77 1.40 8.80
CA LEU A 305 -12.04 1.05 10.02
C LEU A 305 -11.16 2.17 10.56
N ILE A 306 -10.89 3.22 9.78
CA ILE A 306 -9.92 4.26 10.14
C ILE A 306 -10.50 5.66 10.02
N LEU A 307 -10.79 6.13 8.80
CA LEU A 307 -11.01 7.55 8.52
C LEU A 307 -12.34 8.08 9.09
N ASN A 308 -13.35 7.21 9.26
CA ASN A 308 -14.61 7.56 9.91
C ASN A 308 -14.50 7.83 11.43
N ARG A 309 -13.33 7.65 12.05
CA ARG A 309 -13.12 8.03 13.47
C ARG A 309 -12.93 9.53 13.65
N GLU A 310 -12.42 10.22 12.63
CA GLU A 310 -12.14 11.65 12.68
C GLU A 310 -12.56 12.35 11.36
N PRO A 311 -13.85 12.34 10.97
CA PRO A 311 -14.30 12.86 9.67
C PRO A 311 -13.85 14.29 9.37
N GLN A 312 -13.95 15.20 10.35
CA GLN A 312 -13.53 16.58 10.19
C GLN A 312 -12.03 16.70 9.89
N ILE A 313 -11.17 16.00 10.65
CA ILE A 313 -9.70 16.02 10.43
C ILE A 313 -9.37 15.50 9.03
N VAL A 314 -10.05 14.45 8.58
CA VAL A 314 -9.82 13.86 7.25
C VAL A 314 -10.26 14.82 6.15
N ILE A 315 -11.41 15.45 6.29
CA ILE A 315 -11.95 16.39 5.30
C ILE A 315 -11.10 17.67 5.24
N ASP A 316 -10.73 18.25 6.38
CA ASP A 316 -9.85 19.43 6.44
C ASP A 316 -8.50 19.15 5.76
N TRP A 317 -7.94 17.97 6.00
CA TRP A 317 -6.71 17.53 5.33
C TRP A 317 -6.91 17.35 3.83
N ALA A 318 -8.01 16.71 3.40
CA ALA A 318 -8.31 16.52 2.00
C ALA A 318 -8.48 17.87 1.27
N GLU A 319 -9.16 18.84 1.89
CA GLU A 319 -9.29 20.21 1.40
C GLU A 319 -7.94 20.92 1.31
N LYS A 320 -7.09 20.77 2.34
CA LYS A 320 -5.75 21.32 2.34
C LYS A 320 -4.92 20.78 1.18
N VAL A 321 -4.90 19.47 0.97
CA VAL A 321 -4.17 18.84 -0.14
C VAL A 321 -4.76 19.30 -1.48
N SER A 322 -6.07 19.40 -1.58
CA SER A 322 -6.77 19.84 -2.80
C SER A 322 -6.58 21.32 -3.13
N SER A 323 -6.05 22.12 -2.20
CA SER A 323 -5.64 23.50 -2.49
C SER A 323 -4.38 23.59 -3.35
N TRP A 324 -3.67 22.47 -3.54
CA TRP A 324 -2.49 22.39 -4.40
C TRP A 324 -2.84 22.08 -5.85
N ASP A 325 -1.97 22.52 -6.75
CA ASP A 325 -2.12 22.36 -8.20
C ASP A 325 -1.31 21.15 -8.69
N PHE A 326 -1.70 19.93 -8.31
CA PHE A 326 -1.14 18.69 -8.87
C PHE A 326 -1.99 18.18 -10.02
N GLN A 327 -1.36 17.44 -10.93
CA GLN A 327 -2.00 16.80 -12.09
C GLN A 327 -1.81 15.28 -12.08
N ARG A 328 -1.01 14.80 -11.13
CA ARG A 328 -0.60 13.41 -11.02
C ARG A 328 -0.52 13.00 -9.56
N ILE A 329 -0.99 11.81 -9.26
CA ILE A 329 -0.91 11.20 -7.93
C ILE A 329 -0.08 9.91 -8.03
N ILE A 330 0.86 9.73 -7.11
CA ILE A 330 1.61 8.48 -6.94
C ILE A 330 1.34 7.97 -5.52
N PRO A 331 0.41 6.99 -5.36
CA PRO A 331 0.23 6.29 -4.10
C PRO A 331 1.33 5.25 -3.87
N CYS A 332 1.38 4.67 -2.66
CA CYS A 332 2.30 3.58 -2.36
C CYS A 332 1.84 2.21 -2.86
N HIS A 333 0.57 2.06 -3.24
CA HIS A 333 -0.01 0.80 -3.68
C HIS A 333 -0.76 0.91 -5.02
N LEU A 334 -1.02 -0.24 -5.65
CA LEU A 334 -1.81 -0.43 -6.87
C LEU A 334 -1.36 0.39 -8.07
N ASP A 335 -2.24 1.07 -8.80
CA ASP A 335 -1.85 1.80 -10.02
C ASP A 335 -1.03 3.05 -9.71
N ALA A 336 -0.05 3.33 -10.55
CA ALA A 336 0.66 4.60 -10.58
C ALA A 336 1.46 4.77 -11.90
N PRO A 337 1.59 6.01 -12.40
CA PRO A 337 0.93 7.22 -11.91
C PRO A 337 -0.59 7.21 -12.16
N ILE A 338 -1.33 7.97 -11.35
CA ILE A 338 -2.75 8.26 -11.56
C ILE A 338 -2.86 9.69 -12.06
N GLU A 339 -3.39 9.89 -13.26
CA GLU A 339 -3.63 11.22 -13.83
C GLU A 339 -4.96 11.76 -13.29
N ALA A 340 -4.91 12.42 -12.14
CA ALA A 340 -6.08 12.98 -11.46
C ALA A 340 -5.75 14.34 -10.85
N ASP A 341 -6.75 15.23 -10.82
CA ASP A 341 -6.61 16.58 -10.30
C ASP A 341 -7.07 16.70 -8.83
N SER A 342 -7.02 17.93 -8.31
CA SER A 342 -7.42 18.23 -6.94
C SER A 342 -8.90 18.06 -6.65
N GLN A 343 -9.78 18.23 -7.66
CA GLN A 343 -11.22 18.04 -7.49
C GLN A 343 -11.54 16.54 -7.36
N GLU A 344 -10.95 15.72 -8.23
CA GLU A 344 -11.06 14.27 -8.17
C GLU A 344 -10.50 13.71 -6.85
N PHE A 345 -9.37 14.26 -6.39
CA PHE A 345 -8.81 13.94 -5.07
C PHE A 345 -9.78 14.23 -3.94
N ARG A 346 -10.34 15.46 -3.87
CA ARG A 346 -11.30 15.82 -2.82
C ARG A 346 -12.56 14.97 -2.86
N ALA A 347 -13.05 14.67 -4.06
CA ALA A 347 -14.26 13.90 -4.27
C ALA A 347 -14.15 12.47 -3.70
N ALA A 348 -12.95 11.86 -3.71
CA ALA A 348 -12.71 10.54 -3.13
C ALA A 348 -13.05 10.46 -1.62
N PHE A 349 -13.05 11.59 -0.90
CA PHE A 349 -13.35 11.66 0.54
C PHE A 349 -14.82 11.95 0.88
N SER A 350 -15.67 12.17 -0.12
CA SER A 350 -17.11 12.48 0.06
C SER A 350 -17.88 11.40 0.85
N PHE A 351 -17.35 10.17 0.98
CA PHE A 351 -17.97 9.12 1.79
C PHE A 351 -18.17 9.52 3.27
N LEU A 352 -17.44 10.53 3.77
CA LEU A 352 -17.56 11.10 5.11
C LEU A 352 -18.66 12.16 5.27
N GLU A 353 -19.31 12.57 4.20
CA GLU A 353 -20.35 13.62 4.18
C GLU A 353 -21.74 12.98 4.08
N LYS A 354 -22.76 13.60 4.71
CA LYS A 354 -24.16 13.09 4.70
C LYS A 354 -24.75 12.98 3.30
N ASN A 355 -24.44 13.97 2.46
CA ASN A 355 -24.91 14.04 1.06
C ASN A 355 -23.87 13.50 0.07
N GLY A 356 -22.78 12.92 0.56
CA GLY A 356 -21.75 12.33 -0.29
C GLY A 356 -22.28 11.12 -1.05
N THR A 357 -21.88 10.97 -2.31
CA THR A 357 -22.25 9.84 -3.13
C THR A 357 -21.56 8.58 -2.62
N ARG A 358 -22.34 7.62 -2.14
CA ARG A 358 -21.82 6.29 -1.80
C ARG A 358 -21.59 5.52 -3.09
N THR A 359 -20.33 5.36 -3.46
CA THR A 359 -19.93 4.81 -4.77
C THR A 359 -19.73 3.29 -4.78
N LEU A 360 -19.66 2.66 -3.60
CA LEU A 360 -19.35 1.24 -3.44
C LEU A 360 -20.53 0.46 -2.84
N PRO A 361 -20.72 -0.83 -3.20
CA PRO A 361 -21.85 -1.64 -2.75
C PRO A 361 -21.82 -1.89 -1.24
N ASP A 362 -22.94 -1.64 -0.55
CA ASP A 362 -23.05 -1.77 0.92
C ASP A 362 -22.86 -3.20 1.43
N GLU A 363 -23.21 -4.17 0.59
CA GLU A 363 -23.12 -5.61 0.85
C GLU A 363 -21.65 -6.05 0.98
N ASP A 364 -20.74 -5.44 0.21
CA ASP A 364 -19.31 -5.78 0.27
C ASP A 364 -18.64 -5.31 1.57
N PHE A 365 -19.29 -4.40 2.32
CA PHE A 365 -18.78 -3.91 3.61
C PHE A 365 -19.16 -4.79 4.79
N GLU A 366 -19.99 -5.84 4.64
CA GLU A 366 -20.53 -6.61 5.77
C GLU A 366 -19.45 -7.10 6.75
N LEU A 367 -18.39 -7.77 6.27
CA LEU A 367 -17.31 -8.22 7.15
C LEU A 367 -16.58 -7.04 7.81
N LEU A 368 -16.40 -5.92 7.12
CA LEU A 368 -15.78 -4.72 7.71
C LEU A 368 -16.65 -4.12 8.81
N LYS A 369 -17.99 -4.20 8.69
CA LYS A 369 -18.93 -3.79 9.74
C LYS A 369 -18.80 -4.73 10.95
N GLU A 370 -18.79 -6.05 10.74
CA GLU A 370 -18.61 -7.04 11.80
C GLU A 370 -17.28 -6.84 12.56
N ILE A 371 -16.19 -6.61 11.83
CA ILE A 371 -14.87 -6.31 12.41
C ILE A 371 -14.93 -5.03 13.24
N GLU A 372 -15.50 -3.95 12.70
CA GLU A 372 -15.65 -2.69 13.43
C GLU A 372 -16.44 -2.88 14.73
N GLU A 373 -17.59 -3.55 14.68
CA GLU A 373 -18.42 -3.82 15.84
C GLU A 373 -17.66 -4.64 16.90
N GLY A 374 -16.89 -5.64 16.47
CA GLY A 374 -16.04 -6.43 17.36
C GLY A 374 -14.94 -5.60 18.03
N LEU A 375 -14.28 -4.72 17.27
CA LEU A 375 -13.23 -3.82 17.79
C LEU A 375 -13.78 -2.78 18.77
N ILE A 376 -15.00 -2.27 18.52
CA ILE A 376 -15.68 -1.34 19.43
C ILE A 376 -16.12 -2.06 20.70
N LYS A 377 -16.75 -3.23 20.57
CA LYS A 377 -17.22 -4.03 21.72
C LYS A 377 -16.09 -4.44 22.66
N THR A 378 -14.89 -4.63 22.11
CA THR A 378 -13.68 -4.97 22.89
C THR A 378 -12.86 -3.75 23.32
N ASN A 379 -13.34 -2.53 23.07
CA ASN A 379 -12.66 -1.26 23.35
C ASN A 379 -11.27 -1.13 22.71
N VAL A 380 -11.03 -1.82 21.59
CA VAL A 380 -9.76 -1.73 20.85
C VAL A 380 -9.71 -0.44 20.04
N THR A 381 -10.80 -0.06 19.37
CA THR A 381 -10.92 1.20 18.62
C THR A 381 -12.11 2.01 19.12
N PRO A 382 -12.05 3.35 19.12
CA PRO A 382 -13.22 4.17 19.40
C PRO A 382 -14.31 3.97 18.31
N PRO A 383 -15.59 4.25 18.63
CA PRO A 383 -16.66 4.22 17.65
C PRO A 383 -16.48 5.30 16.58
N PRO A 384 -17.07 5.12 15.38
CA PRO A 384 -17.06 6.13 14.34
C PRO A 384 -17.83 7.39 14.78
N LYS A 385 -17.41 8.55 14.28
CA LYS A 385 -18.15 9.81 14.48
C LYS A 385 -19.20 10.00 13.40
N GLU A 386 -20.13 10.92 13.64
CA GLU A 386 -21.13 11.29 12.64
C GLU A 386 -20.48 11.82 11.37
N LYS A 387 -21.08 11.49 10.22
CA LYS A 387 -20.76 12.14 8.95
C LYS A 387 -21.04 13.64 9.03
N LEU A 388 -20.26 14.43 8.30
CA LEU A 388 -20.42 15.88 8.23
C LEU A 388 -21.69 16.27 7.47
#